data_AF-A0A832GPI3-F1
#
_entry.id   AF-A0A832GPI3-F1
#
_cell.length_a   1.000
_cell.length_b   1.000
_cell.length_c   1.000
_cell.angle_alpha   90.00
_cell.angle_beta   90.00
_cell.angle_gamma   90.00
#
_symmetry.space_group_name_H-M   'P 1'
#
loop_
_entity.id
_entity.type
_entity.pdbx_description
1 polymer ?
#
loop_
_entity_poly.entity_id
_entity_poly.type
_entity_poly.pdbx_seq_one_letter_code
_entity_poly.pdbx_strand_id
1 'polypeptide(L)'
;MKVFVCQRCGECCKGESTVSLSPEEREQIARFLGLSLQEFMDRFTEVKGAHRVEMKTKDGYCIFYDQTKRLCAIHPVKPAKCKEWPFPEIIFNDETNFQIIKSSCKGLEKFSFMDIQQIKNLTK
;
A
#
# COMPACT_ATOMS: atom_id res chain seq x y z
N MET A 1 9.72 23.39 -4.44
CA MET A 1 9.61 22.05 -3.83
C MET A 1 8.37 21.38 -4.37
N LYS A 2 8.49 20.18 -4.97
CA LYS A 2 7.33 19.46 -5.50
C LYS A 2 6.58 18.76 -4.36
N VAL A 3 5.26 18.91 -4.35
CA VAL A 3 4.37 18.25 -3.39
C VAL A 3 3.71 17.07 -4.10
N PHE A 4 3.77 15.90 -3.47
CA PHE A 4 3.10 14.72 -4.00
C PHE A 4 1.59 14.84 -3.84
N VAL A 5 0.86 14.51 -4.91
CA VAL A 5 -0.60 14.44 -4.91
C VAL A 5 -1.03 13.07 -5.40
N CYS A 6 -1.68 12.30 -4.53
CA CYS A 6 -2.24 11.01 -4.89
C CYS A 6 -3.32 11.17 -5.97
N GLN A 7 -3.13 10.52 -7.11
CA GLN A 7 -4.04 10.57 -8.25
C GLN A 7 -5.25 9.62 -8.11
N ARG A 8 -5.38 8.91 -6.97
CA ARG A 8 -6.43 7.90 -6.72
C ARG A 8 -6.60 6.95 -7.92
N CYS A 9 -5.48 6.50 -8.46
CA CYS A 9 -5.44 5.68 -9.67
C CYS A 9 -5.64 4.19 -9.40
N GLY A 10 -5.47 3.74 -8.14
CA GLY A 10 -5.65 2.34 -7.75
C GLY A 10 -4.45 1.43 -8.07
N GLU A 11 -3.41 1.92 -8.74
CA GLU A 11 -2.24 1.11 -9.13
C GLU A 11 -1.57 0.44 -7.91
N CYS A 12 -1.51 1.13 -6.77
CA CYS A 12 -0.96 0.56 -5.52
C CYS A 12 -1.77 -0.61 -4.95
N CYS A 13 -3.01 -0.79 -5.41
CA CYS A 13 -3.89 -1.89 -5.00
C CYS A 13 -3.98 -2.99 -6.05
N LYS A 14 -3.38 -2.79 -7.24
CA LYS A 14 -3.50 -3.71 -8.37
C LYS A 14 -2.44 -4.81 -8.29
N GLY A 15 -2.83 -6.04 -8.56
CA GLY A 15 -1.95 -7.21 -8.62
C GLY A 15 -2.57 -8.47 -7.99
N GLU A 16 -1.83 -9.58 -8.10
CA GLU A 16 -2.20 -10.92 -7.59
C GLU A 16 -1.65 -11.21 -6.17
N SER A 17 -1.01 -10.22 -5.55
CA SER A 17 -0.54 -10.29 -4.17
C SER A 17 -0.67 -8.94 -3.51
N THR A 18 -0.76 -8.95 -2.18
CA THR A 18 -0.78 -7.74 -1.37
C THR A 18 0.37 -7.75 -0.36
N VAL A 19 0.47 -6.69 0.43
CA VAL A 19 1.49 -6.63 1.49
C VAL A 19 1.17 -7.64 2.58
N SER A 20 2.22 -8.24 3.16
CA SER A 20 2.05 -9.11 4.33
C SER A 20 1.65 -8.28 5.54
N LEU A 21 0.68 -8.77 6.31
CA LEU A 21 0.16 -8.15 7.52
C LEU A 21 0.88 -8.67 8.77
N SER A 22 1.23 -7.77 9.69
CA SER A 22 1.63 -8.13 11.04
C SER A 22 0.43 -8.62 11.87
N PRO A 23 0.64 -9.33 12.99
CA PRO A 23 -0.44 -9.68 13.92
C PRO A 23 -1.27 -8.47 14.37
N GLU A 24 -0.62 -7.37 14.70
CA GLU A 24 -1.26 -6.13 15.17
C GLU A 24 -2.11 -5.48 14.08
N GLU A 25 -1.63 -5.48 12.83
CA GLU A 25 -2.39 -4.99 11.68
C GLU A 25 -3.66 -5.83 11.45
N ARG A 26 -3.58 -7.16 11.61
CA ARG A 26 -4.75 -8.05 11.48
C ARG A 26 -5.81 -7.71 12.52
N GLU A 27 -5.41 -7.54 13.78
CA GLU A 27 -6.34 -7.15 14.85
C GLU A 27 -6.93 -5.75 14.63
N GLN A 28 -6.11 -4.80 14.18
CA GLN A 28 -6.56 -3.44 13.92
C GLN A 28 -7.59 -3.40 12.79
N ILE A 29 -7.35 -4.12 11.70
CA ILE A 29 -8.27 -4.17 10.55
C ILE A 29 -9.56 -4.91 10.94
N ALA A 30 -9.46 -6.04 11.65
CA ALA A 30 -10.63 -6.77 12.13
C ALA A 30 -11.55 -5.89 12.99
N ARG A 31 -10.98 -5.17 13.97
CA ARG A 31 -11.73 -4.23 14.82
C ARG A 31 -12.37 -3.10 14.02
N PHE A 32 -11.66 -2.54 13.04
CA PHE A 32 -12.21 -1.49 12.17
C PHE A 32 -13.41 -1.97 11.34
N LEU A 33 -13.41 -3.25 10.93
CA LEU A 33 -14.50 -3.86 10.19
C LEU A 33 -15.65 -4.36 11.09
N GLY A 34 -15.49 -4.28 12.42
CA GLY A 34 -16.47 -4.82 13.38
C GLY A 34 -16.54 -6.35 13.37
N LEU A 35 -15.42 -7.03 13.07
CA LEU A 35 -15.33 -8.49 12.97
C LEU A 35 -14.43 -9.05 14.06
N SER A 36 -14.62 -10.33 14.40
CA SER A 36 -13.60 -11.07 15.14
C SER A 36 -12.34 -11.24 14.28
N LEU A 37 -11.19 -11.45 14.93
CA LEU A 37 -9.94 -11.75 14.22
C LEU A 37 -10.10 -12.98 13.31
N GLN A 38 -10.77 -14.03 13.79
CA GLN A 38 -11.00 -15.25 13.01
C GLN A 38 -11.82 -14.97 11.74
N GLU A 39 -12.96 -14.26 11.86
CA GLU A 39 -13.78 -13.92 10.70
C GLU A 39 -13.05 -13.03 9.69
N PHE A 40 -12.24 -12.08 10.18
CA PHE A 40 -11.41 -11.25 9.31
C PHE A 40 -10.41 -12.10 8.53
N MET A 41 -9.70 -12.99 9.24
CA MET A 41 -8.71 -13.87 8.63
C MET A 41 -9.33 -14.75 7.55
N ASP A 42 -10.46 -15.40 7.84
CA ASP A 42 -11.13 -16.32 6.91
C ASP A 42 -11.69 -15.62 5.68
N ARG A 43 -12.29 -14.44 5.88
CA ARG A 43 -12.99 -13.72 4.80
C ARG A 43 -12.03 -12.92 3.93
N PHE A 44 -11.06 -12.23 4.52
CA PHE A 44 -10.30 -11.18 3.84
C PHE A 44 -8.81 -11.48 3.68
N THR A 45 -8.28 -12.54 4.30
CA THR A 45 -6.85 -12.84 4.22
C THR A 45 -6.56 -14.20 3.60
N GLU A 46 -5.32 -14.37 3.14
CA GLU A 46 -4.78 -15.65 2.69
C GLU A 46 -3.39 -15.89 3.30
N VAL A 47 -3.11 -17.14 3.65
CA VAL A 47 -1.82 -17.55 4.20
C VAL A 47 -0.95 -18.10 3.08
N LYS A 48 0.22 -17.49 2.86
CA LYS A 48 1.18 -17.85 1.81
C LYS A 48 2.47 -18.38 2.41
N GLY A 49 2.52 -19.69 2.70
CA GLY A 49 3.66 -20.30 3.40
C GLY A 49 3.60 -20.11 4.92
N ALA A 50 4.73 -20.21 5.62
CA ALA A 50 4.72 -20.33 7.09
C ALA A 50 4.43 -19.01 7.85
N HIS A 51 4.84 -17.85 7.31
CA HIS A 51 4.86 -16.60 8.07
C HIS A 51 4.21 -15.40 7.36
N ARG A 52 3.67 -15.60 6.15
CA ARG A 52 3.14 -14.51 5.32
C ARG A 52 1.62 -14.62 5.25
N VAL A 53 0.96 -13.55 5.67
CA VAL A 53 -0.50 -13.42 5.62
C VAL A 53 -0.81 -12.15 4.86
N GLU A 54 -1.50 -12.27 3.75
CA GLU A 54 -1.87 -11.17 2.87
C GLU A 54 -3.35 -10.90 2.92
N MET A 55 -3.77 -9.70 2.52
CA MET A 55 -5.16 -9.50 2.12
C MET A 55 -5.38 -10.21 0.78
N LYS A 56 -6.54 -10.87 0.63
CA LYS A 56 -6.93 -11.50 -0.63
C LYS A 56 -6.98 -10.49 -1.77
N THR A 57 -6.86 -10.99 -2.98
CA THR A 57 -7.15 -10.24 -4.20
C THR A 57 -8.50 -10.66 -4.77
N LYS A 58 -9.17 -9.74 -5.46
CA LYS A 58 -10.40 -9.96 -6.21
C LYS A 58 -10.33 -9.10 -7.48
N ASP A 59 -10.57 -9.72 -8.63
CA ASP A 59 -10.55 -9.07 -9.94
C ASP A 59 -9.23 -8.31 -10.22
N GLY A 60 -8.09 -8.86 -9.78
CA GLY A 60 -6.77 -8.27 -9.95
C GLY A 60 -6.46 -7.08 -9.04
N TYR A 61 -7.23 -6.87 -7.97
CA TYR A 61 -6.99 -5.83 -6.96
C TYR A 61 -7.06 -6.40 -5.54
N CYS A 62 -6.42 -5.73 -4.58
CA CYS A 62 -6.66 -5.94 -3.16
C CYS A 62 -8.17 -5.90 -2.86
N ILE A 63 -8.66 -6.86 -2.07
CA ILE A 63 -10.07 -7.01 -1.70
C ILE A 63 -10.70 -5.74 -1.07
N PHE A 64 -9.88 -4.85 -0.51
CA PHE A 64 -10.32 -3.59 0.08
C PHE A 64 -10.26 -2.38 -0.88
N TYR A 65 -9.92 -2.57 -2.16
CA TYR A 65 -9.99 -1.50 -3.14
C TYR A 65 -11.43 -1.35 -3.67
N ASP A 66 -12.08 -0.23 -3.34
CA ASP A 66 -13.37 0.14 -3.91
C ASP A 66 -13.13 0.73 -5.30
N GLN A 67 -13.40 -0.05 -6.35
CA GLN A 67 -13.20 0.38 -7.74
C GLN A 67 -14.16 1.52 -8.15
N THR A 68 -15.31 1.65 -7.49
CA THR A 68 -16.28 2.72 -7.77
C THR A 68 -15.80 4.04 -7.17
N LYS A 69 -15.44 4.03 -5.88
CA LYS A 69 -14.92 5.22 -5.18
C LYS A 69 -13.46 5.52 -5.49
N ARG A 70 -12.75 4.56 -6.10
CA ARG A 70 -11.31 4.58 -6.36
C ARG A 70 -10.48 4.85 -5.10
N LEU A 71 -10.93 4.25 -3.99
CA LEU A 71 -10.36 4.45 -2.66
C LEU A 71 -10.26 3.13 -1.91
N CYS A 72 -9.32 3.07 -0.97
CA CYS A 72 -9.20 1.94 -0.05
C CYS A 72 -10.33 2.02 0.99
N ALA A 73 -11.13 0.96 1.11
CA ALA A 73 -12.23 0.86 2.06
C ALA A 73 -11.75 0.86 3.52
N ILE A 74 -10.51 0.42 3.77
CA ILE A 74 -9.88 0.42 5.11
C ILE A 74 -8.84 1.54 5.26
N HIS A 75 -8.99 2.66 4.55
CA HIS A 75 -8.03 3.77 4.55
C HIS A 75 -7.51 4.19 5.95
N PRO A 76 -8.36 4.32 6.99
CA PRO A 76 -7.91 4.74 8.32
C PRO A 76 -6.97 3.74 9.01
N VAL A 77 -7.07 2.46 8.66
CA VAL A 77 -6.30 1.35 9.24
C VAL A 77 -5.43 0.64 8.21
N LYS A 78 -5.00 1.37 7.16
CA LYS A 78 -4.09 0.84 6.15
C LYS A 78 -2.85 0.20 6.80
N PRO A 79 -2.40 -0.96 6.28
CA PRO A 79 -1.11 -1.53 6.66
C PRO A 79 0.03 -0.52 6.47
N ALA A 80 1.08 -0.62 7.27
CA ALA A 80 2.24 0.26 7.25
C ALA A 80 2.86 0.32 5.84
N LYS A 81 3.04 -0.84 5.19
CA LYS A 81 3.56 -0.90 3.81
C LYS A 81 2.64 -0.24 2.78
N CYS A 82 1.33 -0.25 2.97
CA CYS A 82 0.41 0.50 2.11
C CYS A 82 0.45 2.02 2.38
N LYS A 83 0.76 2.45 3.61
CA LYS A 83 0.92 3.88 3.97
C LYS A 83 2.24 4.45 3.45
N GLU A 84 3.29 3.63 3.42
CA GLU A 84 4.58 4.01 2.86
C GLU A 84 4.49 4.33 1.37
N TRP A 85 3.51 3.83 0.61
CA TRP A 85 3.42 4.09 -0.82
C TRP A 85 3.09 5.56 -1.15
N PRO A 86 3.79 6.21 -2.09
CA PRO A 86 4.83 5.67 -2.98
C PRO A 86 6.27 5.96 -2.51
N PHE A 87 6.50 6.18 -1.22
CA PHE A 87 7.79 6.53 -0.62
C PHE A 87 8.35 5.47 0.37
N PRO A 88 8.48 4.19 -0.02
CA PRO A 88 9.22 3.23 0.82
C PRO A 88 10.69 3.66 0.92
N GLU A 89 11.38 3.37 2.03
CA GLU A 89 12.75 3.86 2.31
C GLU A 89 13.75 3.63 1.16
N ILE A 90 13.59 2.53 0.41
CA ILE A 90 14.45 2.19 -0.73
C ILE A 90 14.41 3.21 -1.87
N ILE A 91 13.33 3.99 -1.99
CA ILE A 91 13.15 4.97 -3.07
C ILE A 91 14.16 6.12 -2.97
N PHE A 92 14.63 6.42 -1.76
CA PHE A 92 15.47 7.59 -1.51
C PHE A 92 16.95 7.34 -1.78
N ASN A 93 17.36 6.07 -1.83
CA ASN A 93 18.78 5.70 -1.81
C ASN A 93 19.25 5.11 -3.15
N ASP A 94 18.34 4.80 -4.07
CA ASP A 94 18.65 4.15 -5.34
C ASP A 94 17.71 4.67 -6.45
N GLU A 95 18.30 5.25 -7.50
CA GLU A 95 17.57 5.78 -8.64
C GLU A 95 16.80 4.69 -9.39
N THR A 96 17.31 3.45 -9.41
CA THR A 96 16.62 2.31 -10.04
C THR A 96 15.31 2.01 -9.33
N ASN A 97 15.31 1.96 -7.99
CA ASN A 97 14.10 1.80 -7.19
C ASN A 97 13.11 2.94 -7.42
N PHE A 98 13.61 4.17 -7.54
CA PHE A 98 12.80 5.32 -7.92
C PHE A 98 12.13 5.12 -9.29
N GLN A 99 12.85 4.71 -10.33
CA GLN A 99 12.26 4.49 -11.65
C GLN A 99 11.21 3.36 -11.63
N ILE A 100 11.46 2.27 -10.89
CA ILE A 100 10.51 1.17 -10.72
C ILE A 100 9.22 1.68 -10.07
N ILE A 101 9.31 2.38 -8.94
CA ILE A 101 8.13 2.89 -8.23
C ILE A 101 7.42 3.98 -9.04
N LYS A 102 8.17 4.86 -9.72
CA LYS A 102 7.63 5.87 -10.62
C LYS A 102 6.80 5.27 -11.73
N SER A 103 7.24 4.16 -12.32
CA SER A 103 6.47 3.45 -13.36
C SER A 103 5.13 2.91 -12.85
N SER A 104 5.02 2.68 -11.53
CA SER A 104 3.82 2.14 -10.86
C SER A 104 2.98 3.21 -10.15
N CYS A 105 3.40 4.48 -10.16
CA CYS A 105 2.70 5.57 -9.48
C CYS A 105 2.59 6.83 -10.34
N LYS A 106 1.39 7.07 -10.90
CA LYS A 106 1.10 8.27 -11.72
C LYS A 106 1.39 9.59 -11.00
N GLY A 107 1.29 9.62 -9.67
CA GLY A 107 1.62 10.81 -8.88
C GLY A 107 3.12 11.16 -8.88
N LEU A 108 3.99 10.26 -9.32
CA LEU A 108 5.43 10.47 -9.43
C LEU A 108 5.91 10.83 -10.85
N GLU A 109 5.02 10.89 -11.84
CA GLU A 109 5.38 11.09 -13.26
C GLU A 109 6.29 12.31 -13.48
N LYS A 110 6.01 13.42 -12.77
CA LYS A 110 6.75 14.68 -12.87
C LYS A 110 7.91 14.81 -11.88
N PHE A 111 8.22 13.78 -11.10
CA PHE A 111 9.34 13.79 -10.15
C PHE A 111 10.63 13.34 -10.86
N SER A 112 11.74 13.91 -10.44
CA SER A 112 13.11 13.45 -10.71
C SER A 112 13.69 12.78 -9.46
N PHE A 113 14.78 12.04 -9.59
CA PHE A 113 15.42 11.42 -8.43
C PHE A 113 15.92 12.49 -7.42
N MET A 114 16.41 13.63 -7.92
CA MET A 114 16.78 14.78 -7.07
C MET A 114 15.59 15.32 -6.26
N ASP A 115 14.38 15.37 -6.84
CA ASP A 115 13.18 15.78 -6.10
C ASP A 115 12.89 14.81 -4.94
N ILE A 116 13.07 13.51 -5.15
CA ILE A 116 12.85 12.46 -4.14
C ILE A 116 13.86 12.58 -3.00
N GLN A 117 15.14 12.80 -3.30
CA GLN A 117 16.18 12.98 -2.28
C GLN A 117 15.92 14.21 -1.40
N GLN A 118 15.36 15.29 -1.97
CA GLN A 118 14.96 16.47 -1.19
C GLN A 118 13.81 16.17 -0.22
N ILE A 119 12.87 15.30 -0.58
CA ILE A 119 11.76 14.91 0.31
C ILE A 119 12.29 14.19 1.56
N LYS A 120 13.28 13.31 1.43
CA LYS A 120 13.86 12.55 2.55
C LYS A 120 14.31 13.45 3.70
N ASN A 121 14.85 14.62 3.37
CA ASN A 121 15.43 15.56 4.33
C ASN A 121 14.38 16.35 5.13
N LEU A 122 13.09 16.21 4.80
CA LEU A 122 11.97 16.91 5.45
C LEU A 122 11.11 16.01 6.33
N THR A 123 11.26 14.69 6.19
CA THR A 123 10.56 13.66 6.98
C THR A 123 11.42 13.11 8.13
N LYS A 124 12.57 13.75 8.42
CA LYS A 124 13.39 13.49 9.61
C LYS A 124 13.04 14.47 10.73
#